data_AF-A0AAN8JNJ5-F1
#
_entry.id   AF-A0AAN8JNJ5-F1
#
_cell.length_a   1.000
_cell.length_b   1.000
_cell.length_c   1.000
_cell.angle_alpha   90.00
_cell.angle_beta   90.00
_cell.angle_gamma   90.00
#
_symmetry.space_group_name_H-M   'P 1'
#
loop_
_entity.id
_entity.type
_entity.pdbx_description
1 polymer ?
#
loop_
_entity_poly.entity_id
_entity_poly.type
_entity_poly.pdbx_seq_one_letter_code
_entity_poly.pdbx_strand_id
1 'polypeptide(L)'
;MTTDIEELEFFVQPYQFEPSARRVHFNNDSSENDSSSSSDASESEGQLHDVTYWCTCGNCQQMQVPRDRKCCNDCLQCVEKMGQHSCICQHDGFVANCLNPHVLEVSFYEYIEQQGPVGDDEPIHEIYRYIAYRRFTRWIWHVLGKKKRKVIPSCVVNKIRETFPSSSGTYTGFKYPDDY
;
A
#
# COMPACT_ATOMS: atom_id res chain seq x y z
N MET A 1 -4.77 -0.73 -48.24
CA MET A 1 -5.36 -1.59 -47.18
C MET A 1 -5.14 -0.86 -45.86
N THR A 2 -6.04 0.08 -45.58
CA THR A 2 -6.13 0.80 -44.31
C THR A 2 -6.91 -0.10 -43.36
N THR A 3 -6.28 -0.54 -42.28
CA THR A 3 -6.97 -1.23 -41.18
C THR A 3 -7.67 -0.18 -40.34
N ASP A 4 -8.99 -0.11 -40.45
CA ASP A 4 -9.85 0.64 -39.53
C ASP A 4 -9.70 0.05 -38.14
N ILE A 5 -9.09 0.81 -37.22
CA ILE A 5 -9.17 0.53 -35.79
C ILE A 5 -10.48 1.16 -35.36
N GLU A 6 -11.51 0.35 -35.13
CA GLU A 6 -12.74 0.81 -34.47
C GLU A 6 -12.37 1.45 -33.13
N GLU A 7 -12.51 2.79 -33.05
CA GLU A 7 -12.47 3.52 -31.80
C GLU A 7 -13.60 3.00 -30.91
N LEU A 8 -13.28 2.18 -29.92
CA LEU A 8 -14.20 1.82 -28.86
C LEU A 8 -14.56 3.10 -28.08
N GLU A 9 -15.67 3.74 -28.45
CA GLU A 9 -16.22 4.88 -27.72
C GLU A 9 -16.53 4.47 -26.27
N PHE A 10 -15.76 4.99 -25.33
CA PHE A 10 -16.00 4.81 -23.90
C PHE A 10 -17.15 5.72 -23.45
N PHE A 11 -18.38 5.19 -23.48
CA PHE A 11 -19.58 5.93 -23.07
C PHE A 11 -19.80 5.83 -21.56
N VAL A 12 -19.64 6.93 -20.82
CA VAL A 12 -19.94 7.01 -19.37
C VAL A 12 -21.37 7.50 -19.19
N GLN A 13 -22.27 6.69 -18.61
CA GLN A 13 -23.61 7.14 -18.21
C GLN A 13 -23.57 7.69 -16.77
N PRO A 14 -24.24 8.82 -16.47
CA PRO A 14 -24.35 9.33 -15.10
C PRO A 14 -24.91 8.27 -14.16
N TYR A 15 -24.27 8.09 -13.00
CA TYR A 15 -24.69 7.17 -11.93
C TYR A 15 -24.75 5.68 -12.29
N GLN A 16 -24.20 5.28 -13.44
CA GLN A 16 -24.20 3.89 -13.93
C GLN A 16 -23.59 2.87 -12.95
N PHE A 17 -22.71 3.33 -12.07
CA PHE A 17 -21.98 2.51 -11.12
C PHE A 17 -22.17 2.98 -9.67
N GLU A 18 -23.20 3.77 -9.38
CA GLU A 18 -23.54 4.04 -7.98
C GLU A 18 -23.85 2.72 -7.27
N PRO A 19 -23.32 2.49 -6.06
CA PRO A 19 -23.64 1.31 -5.28
C PRO A 19 -25.16 1.21 -5.09
N SER A 20 -25.76 0.12 -5.53
CA SER A 20 -27.14 -0.20 -5.16
C SER A 20 -27.15 -0.71 -3.72
N ALA A 21 -28.16 -0.31 -2.93
CA ALA A 21 -28.33 -0.82 -1.58
C ALA A 21 -28.46 -2.35 -1.61
N ARG A 22 -27.39 -3.07 -1.27
CA ARG A 22 -27.41 -4.53 -1.18
C ARG A 22 -28.40 -4.93 -0.09
N ARG A 23 -29.43 -5.72 -0.44
CA ARG A 23 -30.19 -6.48 0.56
C ARG A 23 -29.23 -7.51 1.16
N VAL A 24 -28.89 -7.32 2.42
CA VAL A 24 -28.03 -8.23 3.18
C VAL A 24 -28.79 -9.53 3.42
N HIS A 25 -28.50 -10.56 2.62
CA HIS A 25 -28.85 -11.93 2.99
C HIS A 25 -27.71 -12.48 3.83
N PHE A 26 -27.93 -12.56 5.15
CA PHE A 26 -27.06 -13.26 6.08
C PHE A 26 -27.11 -14.76 5.79
N ASN A 27 -26.06 -15.29 5.17
CA ASN A 27 -25.81 -16.72 5.17
C ASN A 27 -24.68 -17.01 6.15
N ASN A 28 -25.06 -17.69 7.22
CA ASN A 28 -24.20 -18.22 8.26
C ASN A 28 -23.65 -19.56 7.77
N ASP A 29 -22.34 -19.69 7.59
CA ASP A 29 -21.74 -21.02 7.50
C ASP A 29 -20.35 -21.03 8.15
N SER A 30 -20.23 -21.89 9.15
CA SER A 30 -19.06 -22.09 9.99
C SER A 30 -18.35 -23.35 9.53
N SER A 31 -17.02 -23.32 9.42
CA SER A 31 -16.23 -24.54 9.65
C SER A 31 -14.77 -24.22 10.00
N GLU A 32 -14.36 -24.79 11.12
CA GLU A 32 -13.01 -24.81 11.69
C GLU A 32 -12.23 -26.03 11.17
N ASN A 33 -10.90 -25.93 11.00
CA ASN A 33 -9.90 -26.81 11.66
C ASN A 33 -8.44 -26.59 11.20
N ASP A 34 -7.60 -26.23 12.18
CA ASP A 34 -6.31 -26.76 12.67
C ASP A 34 -5.18 -27.46 11.84
N SER A 35 -3.96 -26.97 12.12
CA SER A 35 -2.71 -27.67 12.55
C SER A 35 -1.46 -27.82 11.63
N SER A 36 -0.36 -27.18 12.11
CA SER A 36 1.10 -27.57 12.13
C SER A 36 1.92 -27.55 10.81
N SER A 37 3.24 -27.30 10.70
CA SER A 37 4.38 -26.99 11.59
C SER A 37 5.56 -26.41 10.75
N SER A 38 6.33 -25.48 11.35
CA SER A 38 7.76 -25.12 11.19
C SER A 38 8.55 -25.36 9.89
N SER A 39 9.33 -24.36 9.44
CA SER A 39 10.82 -24.43 9.43
C SER A 39 11.47 -23.05 9.23
N ASP A 40 12.58 -22.85 9.94
CA ASP A 40 13.50 -21.71 9.88
C ASP A 40 14.15 -21.51 8.50
N ALA A 41 14.31 -20.25 8.10
CA ALA A 41 15.31 -19.84 7.13
C ALA A 41 16.06 -18.62 7.68
N SER A 42 17.31 -18.85 8.04
CA SER A 42 18.27 -17.85 8.49
C SER A 42 18.62 -16.90 7.33
N GLU A 43 18.12 -15.67 7.39
CA GLU A 43 18.62 -14.59 6.54
C GLU A 43 19.99 -14.15 7.05
N SER A 44 20.99 -14.19 6.17
CA SER A 44 22.33 -13.70 6.43
C SER A 44 22.28 -12.22 6.82
N GLU A 45 22.96 -11.86 7.90
CA GLU A 45 23.10 -10.49 8.38
C GLU A 45 23.79 -9.62 7.32
N GLY A 46 22.99 -9.07 6.41
CA GLY A 46 23.43 -8.07 5.47
C GLY A 46 23.86 -6.83 6.23
N GLN A 47 25.15 -6.49 6.13
CA GLN A 47 25.80 -5.37 6.77
C GLN A 47 24.87 -4.13 6.82
N LEU A 48 24.61 -3.64 8.03
CA LEU A 48 23.78 -2.45 8.27
C LEU A 48 24.51 -1.23 7.71
N HIS A 49 24.18 -0.85 6.48
CA HIS A 49 24.65 0.42 5.90
C HIS A 49 23.80 1.56 6.45
N ASP A 50 24.47 2.66 6.81
CA ASP A 50 23.81 3.89 7.24
C ASP A 50 22.90 4.46 6.13
N VAL A 51 21.88 5.22 6.52
CA VAL A 51 20.88 5.78 5.59
C VAL A 51 21.53 6.64 4.51
N THR A 52 22.64 7.32 4.82
CA THR A 52 23.33 8.22 3.87
C THR A 52 23.93 7.47 2.68
N TYR A 53 24.15 6.15 2.77
CA TYR A 53 24.73 5.37 1.68
C TYR A 53 23.75 5.10 0.52
N TRP A 54 22.45 5.16 0.78
CA TRP A 54 21.42 4.77 -0.19
C TRP A 54 20.27 5.78 -0.30
N CYS A 55 20.15 6.73 0.63
CA CYS A 55 19.17 7.80 0.54
C CYS A 55 19.74 9.01 -0.20
N THR A 56 19.01 9.46 -1.22
CA THR A 56 19.31 10.68 -1.98
C THR A 56 18.19 11.72 -1.91
N CYS A 57 17.04 11.39 -1.30
CA CYS A 57 15.92 12.32 -1.12
C CYS A 57 15.93 13.07 0.22
N GLY A 58 16.84 12.70 1.13
CA GLY A 58 17.00 13.31 2.46
C GLY A 58 15.92 12.96 3.50
N ASN A 59 14.91 12.16 3.14
CA ASN A 59 13.76 11.87 3.99
C ASN A 59 13.59 10.37 4.36
N CYS A 60 14.51 9.50 3.93
CA CYS A 60 14.45 8.09 4.30
C CYS A 60 14.98 7.87 5.72
N GLN A 61 14.47 6.83 6.37
CA GLN A 61 14.98 6.33 7.66
C GLN A 61 15.61 4.95 7.50
N GLN A 62 16.42 4.59 8.50
CA GLN A 62 17.08 3.29 8.54
C GLN A 62 16.04 2.17 8.61
N MET A 63 16.17 1.20 7.70
CA MET A 63 15.35 0.00 7.68
C MET A 63 16.19 -1.21 8.08
N GLN A 64 15.66 -2.01 9.02
CA GLN A 64 16.36 -3.19 9.54
C GLN A 64 16.67 -4.18 8.41
N VAL A 65 15.66 -4.49 7.60
CA VAL A 65 15.78 -5.42 6.46
C VAL A 65 16.44 -4.71 5.26
N PRO A 66 17.55 -5.23 4.69
CA PRO A 66 18.22 -4.63 3.54
C PRO A 66 17.31 -4.40 2.33
N ARG A 67 16.34 -5.29 2.11
CA ARG A 67 15.35 -5.19 1.04
C ARG A 67 14.49 -3.92 1.11
N ASP A 68 14.24 -3.43 2.33
CA ASP A 68 13.36 -2.29 2.60
C ASP A 68 14.09 -0.94 2.46
N ARG A 69 15.42 -0.98 2.29
CA ARG A 69 16.28 0.19 2.09
C ARG A 69 16.15 0.71 0.64
N LYS A 70 15.00 1.32 0.34
CA LYS A 70 14.70 1.92 -0.98
C LYS A 70 14.43 3.42 -0.87
N CYS A 71 15.16 4.22 -1.64
CA CYS A 71 14.91 5.65 -1.79
C CYS A 71 13.84 5.91 -2.86
N CYS A 72 13.04 6.97 -2.72
CA CYS A 72 12.07 7.34 -3.76
C CYS A 72 12.75 7.82 -5.05
N ASN A 73 13.99 8.32 -4.95
CA ASN A 73 14.76 8.79 -6.11
C ASN A 73 15.35 7.62 -6.92
N ASP A 74 15.42 6.41 -6.34
CA ASP A 74 15.86 5.19 -7.04
C ASP A 74 14.67 4.41 -7.63
N CYS A 75 13.45 4.92 -7.46
CA CYS A 75 12.24 4.35 -8.02
C CYS A 75 11.77 5.20 -9.20
N LEU A 76 11.98 4.71 -10.43
CA LEU A 76 11.62 5.41 -11.67
C LEU A 76 10.18 5.93 -11.64
N GLN A 77 9.21 5.10 -11.23
CA GLN A 77 7.79 5.49 -11.16
C GLN A 77 7.52 6.58 -10.12
N CYS A 78 8.30 6.62 -9.03
CA CYS A 78 8.23 7.72 -8.07
C CYS A 78 8.81 8.99 -8.69
N VAL A 79 9.98 8.91 -9.33
CA VAL A 79 10.64 10.06 -9.98
C VAL A 79 9.74 10.68 -11.05
N GLU A 80 9.11 9.87 -11.89
CA GLU A 80 8.16 10.33 -12.91
C GLU A 80 6.97 11.10 -12.32
N LYS A 81 6.50 10.72 -11.13
CA LYS A 81 5.39 11.41 -10.43
C LYS A 81 5.83 12.58 -9.56
N MET A 82 7.07 12.58 -9.09
CA MET A 82 7.57 13.54 -8.11
C MET A 82 7.65 14.97 -8.64
N GLY A 83 7.75 15.13 -9.97
CA GLY A 83 7.82 16.44 -10.61
C GLY A 83 9.07 17.20 -10.19
N GLN A 84 8.89 18.41 -9.63
CA GLN A 84 9.98 19.29 -9.20
C GLN A 84 10.43 19.07 -7.74
N HIS A 85 9.78 18.17 -7.01
CA HIS A 85 10.10 17.92 -5.61
C HIS A 85 11.36 17.06 -5.47
N SER A 86 12.07 17.22 -4.34
CA SER A 86 13.25 16.39 -4.02
C SER A 86 12.89 15.06 -3.37
N CYS A 87 11.64 14.92 -2.89
CA CYS A 87 11.09 13.70 -2.33
C CYS A 87 9.62 13.54 -2.71
N ILE A 88 9.19 12.31 -3.02
CA ILE A 88 7.78 12.00 -3.36
C ILE A 88 6.82 12.38 -2.22
N CYS A 89 7.30 12.39 -0.98
CA CYS A 89 6.50 12.75 0.19
C CYS A 89 6.10 14.24 0.24
N GLN A 90 6.72 15.09 -0.60
CA GLN A 90 6.40 16.52 -0.71
C GLN A 90 5.33 16.80 -1.77
N HIS A 91 5.04 15.83 -2.64
CA HIS A 91 4.06 16.01 -3.70
C HIS A 91 2.64 16.07 -3.13
N ASP A 92 1.83 17.05 -3.54
CA ASP A 92 0.46 17.25 -3.00
C ASP A 92 -0.43 16.01 -3.16
N GLY A 93 -0.31 15.32 -4.30
CA GLY A 93 -0.97 14.04 -4.54
C GLY A 93 -0.58 12.95 -3.54
N PHE A 94 0.61 12.96 -2.95
CA PHE A 94 0.95 12.04 -1.86
C PHE A 94 0.20 12.43 -0.59
N VAL A 95 0.28 13.71 -0.21
CA VAL A 95 -0.35 14.24 1.01
C VAL A 95 -1.86 14.01 0.99
N ALA A 96 -2.53 14.43 -0.08
CA ALA A 96 -3.97 14.28 -0.22
C ALA A 96 -4.40 12.81 -0.24
N ASN A 97 -3.62 11.93 -0.86
CA ASN A 97 -4.08 10.58 -1.18
C ASN A 97 -3.66 9.52 -0.15
N CYS A 98 -2.58 9.76 0.58
CA CYS A 98 -1.98 8.77 1.50
C CYS A 98 -2.00 9.24 2.97
N LEU A 99 -2.11 10.55 3.23
CA LEU A 99 -2.04 11.09 4.60
C LEU A 99 -3.36 11.69 5.10
N ASN A 100 -4.34 11.92 4.23
CA ASN A 100 -5.63 12.49 4.61
C ASN A 100 -6.57 11.42 5.20
N PRO A 101 -6.95 11.51 6.50
CA PRO A 101 -7.79 10.51 7.15
C PRO A 101 -9.15 10.31 6.48
N HIS A 102 -9.79 11.37 5.99
CA HIS A 102 -11.10 11.28 5.34
C HIS A 102 -11.03 10.51 4.00
N VAL A 103 -9.91 10.66 3.29
CA VAL A 103 -9.66 9.87 2.06
C VAL A 103 -9.41 8.41 2.42
N LEU A 104 -8.66 8.14 3.49
CA LEU A 104 -8.38 6.77 3.95
C LEU A 104 -9.64 6.08 4.50
N GLU A 105 -10.53 6.81 5.16
CA GLU A 105 -11.81 6.32 5.66
C GLU A 105 -12.70 5.80 4.53
N VAL A 106 -12.90 6.59 3.47
CA VAL A 106 -13.66 6.12 2.29
C VAL A 106 -13.01 4.90 1.65
N SER A 107 -11.68 4.90 1.56
CA SER A 107 -10.91 3.78 1.01
C SER A 107 -10.98 2.51 1.87
N PHE A 108 -11.16 2.68 3.17
CA PHE A 108 -11.35 1.58 4.10
C PHE A 108 -12.73 0.93 3.85
N TYR A 109 -13.78 1.72 3.62
CA TYR A 109 -15.08 1.17 3.24
C TYR A 109 -15.01 0.40 1.91
N GLU A 110 -14.31 0.93 0.90
CA GLU A 110 -14.06 0.18 -0.35
C GLU A 110 -13.30 -1.14 -0.12
N TYR A 111 -12.36 -1.15 0.84
CA TYR A 111 -11.58 -2.33 1.18
C TYR A 111 -12.45 -3.42 1.82
N ILE A 112 -13.27 -3.07 2.80
CA ILE A 112 -14.13 -4.05 3.50
C ILE A 112 -15.27 -4.57 2.60
N GLU A 113 -15.77 -3.77 1.65
CA GLU A 113 -16.72 -4.26 0.64
C GLU A 113 -16.13 -5.38 -0.22
N GLN A 114 -14.82 -5.30 -0.52
CA GLN A 114 -14.11 -6.27 -1.35
C GLN A 114 -13.56 -7.46 -0.57
N GLN A 115 -13.19 -7.27 0.69
CA GLN A 115 -12.48 -8.27 1.49
C GLN A 115 -13.28 -8.84 2.67
N GLY A 116 -14.43 -8.25 3.00
CA GLY A 116 -15.24 -8.58 4.17
C GLY A 116 -15.01 -7.62 5.35
N PRO A 117 -15.89 -7.67 6.36
CA PRO A 117 -15.80 -6.80 7.54
C PRO A 117 -14.53 -7.08 8.36
N VAL A 118 -14.09 -6.05 9.07
CA VAL A 118 -13.01 -6.11 10.06
C VAL A 118 -13.64 -6.12 11.46
N GLY A 119 -12.96 -6.65 12.48
CA GLY A 119 -13.51 -6.74 13.83
C GLY A 119 -13.69 -5.37 14.50
N ASP A 120 -14.45 -5.34 15.61
CA ASP A 120 -14.81 -4.10 16.31
C ASP A 120 -13.63 -3.46 17.08
N ASP A 121 -12.60 -4.24 17.43
CA ASP A 121 -11.48 -3.82 18.29
C ASP A 121 -10.19 -3.47 17.52
N GLU A 122 -10.29 -3.25 16.20
CA GLU A 122 -9.10 -3.11 15.37
C GLU A 122 -8.40 -1.74 15.57
N PRO A 123 -7.06 -1.69 15.71
CA PRO A 123 -6.33 -0.43 15.85
C PRO A 123 -6.43 0.41 14.57
N ILE A 124 -7.27 1.45 14.58
CA ILE A 124 -7.57 2.30 13.41
C ILE A 124 -6.33 2.87 12.70
N HIS A 125 -5.28 3.24 13.45
CA HIS A 125 -4.01 3.69 12.85
C HIS A 125 -3.30 2.60 12.05
N GLU A 126 -3.40 1.33 12.47
CA GLU A 126 -2.84 0.21 11.72
C GLU A 126 -3.56 -0.01 10.41
N ILE A 127 -4.91 0.03 10.45
CA ILE A 127 -5.74 0.01 9.24
C ILE A 127 -5.33 1.16 8.33
N TYR A 128 -5.23 2.39 8.83
CA TYR A 128 -4.89 3.55 8.01
C TYR A 128 -3.49 3.47 7.41
N ARG A 129 -2.48 2.97 8.15
CA ARG A 129 -1.16 2.67 7.57
C ARG A 129 -1.29 1.69 6.41
N TYR A 130 -2.00 0.58 6.60
CA TYR A 130 -2.17 -0.44 5.58
C TYR A 130 -2.89 0.10 4.33
N ILE A 131 -3.99 0.84 4.52
CA ILE A 131 -4.73 1.48 3.42
C ILE A 131 -3.85 2.53 2.72
N ALA A 132 -3.11 3.35 3.46
CA ALA A 132 -2.18 4.33 2.89
C ALA A 132 -1.08 3.67 2.05
N TYR A 133 -0.49 2.57 2.51
CA TYR A 133 0.46 1.78 1.71
C TYR A 133 -0.17 1.28 0.42
N ARG A 134 -1.39 0.75 0.47
CA ARG A 134 -2.13 0.29 -0.72
C ARG A 134 -2.42 1.45 -1.67
N ARG A 135 -2.90 2.59 -1.18
CA ARG A 135 -3.17 3.78 -2.00
C ARG A 135 -1.91 4.30 -2.65
N PHE A 136 -0.80 4.38 -1.92
CA PHE A 136 0.49 4.76 -2.50
C PHE A 136 0.90 3.81 -3.62
N THR A 137 0.85 2.49 -3.38
CA THR A 137 1.22 1.53 -4.42
C THR A 137 0.33 1.63 -5.66
N ARG A 138 -0.98 1.85 -5.48
CA ARG A 138 -1.92 2.06 -6.59
C ARG A 138 -1.66 3.38 -7.32
N TRP A 139 -1.28 4.42 -6.59
CA TRP A 139 -0.97 5.73 -7.18
C TRP A 139 0.30 5.70 -8.04
N ILE A 140 1.34 4.97 -7.61
CA ILE A 140 2.62 4.87 -8.31
C ILE A 140 2.62 3.81 -9.42
N TRP A 141 2.07 2.62 -9.18
CA TRP A 141 2.14 1.48 -10.11
C TRP A 141 0.79 1.05 -10.69
N HIS A 142 -0.27 1.82 -10.48
CA HIS A 142 -1.62 1.51 -10.95
C HIS A 142 -2.14 0.18 -10.39
N VAL A 143 -2.54 -0.76 -11.25
CA VAL A 143 -3.06 -2.07 -10.83
C VAL A 143 -1.94 -3.10 -10.87
N LEU A 144 -1.60 -3.64 -9.69
CA LEU A 144 -0.70 -4.77 -9.56
C LEU A 144 -1.48 -6.09 -9.61
N GLY A 145 -1.00 -7.06 -10.38
CA GLY A 145 -1.60 -8.40 -10.45
C GLY A 145 -1.43 -9.21 -9.16
N LYS A 146 -2.14 -10.34 -9.05
CA LYS A 146 -2.02 -11.26 -7.90
C LYS A 146 -0.56 -11.62 -7.64
N LYS A 147 -0.19 -11.65 -6.35
CA LYS A 147 1.17 -11.91 -5.84
C LYS A 147 2.28 -10.93 -6.26
N LYS A 148 1.99 -9.88 -7.05
CA LYS A 148 2.99 -8.86 -7.38
C LYS A 148 2.99 -7.77 -6.32
N ARG A 149 3.98 -7.80 -5.43
CA ARG A 149 4.23 -6.74 -4.45
C ARG A 149 5.42 -5.86 -4.87
N LYS A 150 5.35 -4.57 -4.53
CA LYS A 150 6.43 -3.59 -4.71
C LYS A 150 6.86 -3.06 -3.35
N VAL A 151 8.17 -2.95 -3.14
CA VAL A 151 8.73 -2.34 -1.94
C VAL A 151 8.45 -0.84 -1.99
N ILE A 152 7.82 -0.31 -0.94
CA ILE A 152 7.53 1.12 -0.82
C ILE A 152 8.80 1.83 -0.34
N PRO A 153 9.15 3.01 -0.89
CA PRO A 153 10.31 3.77 -0.44
C PRO A 153 10.28 4.07 1.07
N SER A 154 11.45 4.06 1.71
CA SER A 154 11.57 4.29 3.15
C SER A 154 11.03 5.65 3.58
N CYS A 155 11.26 6.72 2.81
CA CYS A 155 10.69 8.04 3.11
C CYS A 155 9.16 8.04 3.15
N VAL A 156 8.51 7.21 2.32
CA VAL A 156 7.05 7.08 2.28
C VAL A 156 6.56 6.28 3.48
N VAL A 157 7.19 5.12 3.73
CA VAL A 157 6.88 4.30 4.91
C VAL A 157 7.02 5.13 6.18
N ASN A 158 8.13 5.85 6.32
CA ASN A 158 8.38 6.72 7.45
C ASN A 158 7.29 7.78 7.59
N LYS A 159 6.97 8.52 6.52
CA LYS A 159 5.99 9.61 6.59
C LYS A 159 4.59 9.12 6.97
N ILE A 160 4.19 7.94 6.49
CA ILE A 160 2.93 7.30 6.84
C ILE A 160 2.93 6.86 8.32
N ARG A 161 4.03 6.27 8.82
CA ARG A 161 4.16 5.88 10.24
C ARG A 161 4.16 7.07 11.19
N GLU A 162 4.78 8.19 10.81
CA GLU A 162 4.71 9.45 11.56
C GLU A 162 3.27 9.97 11.66
N THR A 163 2.50 9.85 10.58
CA THR A 163 1.11 10.33 10.51
C THR A 163 0.15 9.42 11.27
N PHE A 164 0.36 8.10 11.21
CA PHE A 164 -0.46 7.09 11.85
C PHE A 164 0.41 6.19 12.73
N PRO A 165 0.82 6.64 13.92
CA PRO A 165 1.77 5.92 14.76
C PRO A 165 1.17 4.63 15.35
N SER A 166 2.04 3.64 15.59
CA SER A 166 1.71 2.46 16.40
C SER A 166 1.86 2.79 17.89
N SER A 167 0.90 2.36 18.71
CA SER A 167 0.96 2.54 20.17
C SER A 167 2.16 1.82 20.81
N SER A 168 2.62 0.71 20.22
CA SER A 168 3.78 -0.04 20.69
C SER A 168 5.10 0.45 20.11
N GLY A 169 5.07 1.28 19.04
CA GLY A 169 6.25 1.69 18.28
C GLY A 169 6.90 0.60 17.43
N THR A 170 6.42 -0.65 17.52
CA THR A 170 6.93 -1.77 16.73
C THR A 170 6.21 -1.85 15.39
N TYR A 171 6.97 -2.07 14.31
CA TYR A 171 6.45 -2.24 12.96
C TYR A 171 7.08 -3.45 12.30
N THR A 172 6.28 -4.18 11.52
CA THR A 172 6.77 -5.23 10.64
C THR A 172 7.34 -4.64 9.35
N GLY A 173 8.40 -5.26 8.83
CA GLY A 173 8.98 -4.94 7.53
C GLY A 173 8.15 -5.48 6.36
N PHE A 174 8.62 -5.27 5.14
CA PHE A 174 7.97 -5.81 3.94
C PHE A 174 8.06 -7.34 3.91
N LYS A 175 6.97 -7.99 3.47
CA LYS A 175 6.87 -9.44 3.27
C LYS A 175 6.33 -9.74 1.87
N TYR A 176 6.82 -10.77 1.19
CA TYR A 176 6.20 -11.30 -0.03
C TYR A 176 4.97 -12.12 0.30
N PRO A 177 4.09 -12.37 -0.70
CA PRO A 177 2.92 -13.22 -0.51
C PRO A 177 3.27 -14.65 -0.09
N ASP A 178 4.45 -15.15 -0.47
CA ASP A 178 4.89 -16.50 -0.12
C ASP A 178 5.55 -16.56 1.29
N ASP A 179 5.65 -15.42 1.99
CA ASP A 179 6.14 -15.32 3.37
C ASP A 179 5.00 -15.35 4.42
N TYR A 180 3.76 -15.65 3.99
CA TYR A 180 2.56 -15.83 4.81
C TYR A 180 2.05 -17.26 4.65
#